data_AF-A0A2M8CQU6-F1
#
_entry.id   AF-A0A2M8CQU6-F1
#
_cell.length_a   1.000
_cell.length_b   1.000
_cell.length_c   1.000
_cell.angle_alpha   90.00
_cell.angle_beta   90.00
_cell.angle_gamma   90.00
#
_symmetry.space_group_name_H-M   'P 1'
#
loop_
_entity.id
_entity.type
_entity.pdbx_description
1 polymer ?
#
loop_
_entity_poly.entity_id
_entity_poly.type
_entity_poly.pdbx_seq_one_letter_code
_entity_poly.pdbx_strand_id
1 'polypeptide(L)'
;MCILPYGRRKYVLSAPLDLATFHEIKGTTRCIDCHTGPGITGRVGGLIAGASDLVAYFSGRYPQPAVVEGQISDGNCLKCHATIAQKQDMSNHFHVFLSQWQKADPNAATCVSCHNGHNLAGDEKIKFLNEKDTVVICKKCHAVAGAE
;
A
#
# COMPACT_ATOMS: atom_id res chain seq x y z
N MET A 1 -15.72 -29.73 13.90
CA MET A 1 -16.97 -28.93 13.84
C MET A 1 -17.06 -28.12 15.13
N CYS A 2 -16.74 -26.82 15.11
CA CYS A 2 -17.01 -25.93 16.25
C CYS A 2 -17.77 -24.71 15.74
N ILE A 3 -19.05 -24.67 16.09
CA ILE A 3 -19.93 -23.52 15.97
C ILE A 3 -19.50 -22.53 17.05
N LEU A 4 -19.16 -21.29 16.68
CA LEU A 4 -19.13 -20.18 17.63
C LEU A 4 -20.30 -19.24 17.32
N PRO A 5 -21.30 -19.13 18.22
CA PRO A 5 -22.36 -18.16 18.10
C PRO A 5 -21.82 -16.79 18.54
N TYR A 6 -22.21 -15.74 17.81
CA TYR A 6 -22.25 -14.34 18.25
C TYR A 6 -21.27 -13.93 19.37
N GLY A 7 -20.03 -13.64 18.97
CA GLY A 7 -19.06 -12.99 19.83
C GLY A 7 -17.77 -12.76 19.06
N ARG A 8 -17.57 -11.53 18.58
CA ARG A 8 -16.28 -11.11 17.98
C ARG A 8 -15.19 -11.26 19.05
N ARG A 9 -14.49 -12.39 19.08
CA ARG A 9 -13.16 -12.44 19.70
C ARG A 9 -12.27 -11.55 18.83
N LYS A 10 -12.08 -10.31 19.25
CA LYS A 10 -10.95 -9.52 18.80
C LYS A 10 -9.71 -10.22 19.35
N TYR A 11 -9.07 -11.05 18.53
CA TYR A 11 -7.66 -11.33 18.73
C TYR A 11 -6.94 -10.01 18.47
N VAL A 12 -6.75 -9.21 19.53
CA VAL A 12 -5.94 -7.99 19.46
C VAL A 12 -4.50 -8.46 19.39
N LEU A 13 -3.97 -8.58 18.18
CA LEU A 13 -2.52 -8.64 18.01
C LEU A 13 -1.96 -7.36 18.65
N SER A 14 -1.11 -7.52 19.66
CA SER A 14 -0.52 -6.39 20.38
C SER A 14 0.55 -5.65 19.57
N ALA A 15 1.03 -6.26 18.48
CA ALA A 15 2.02 -5.70 17.58
C ALA A 15 1.54 -5.77 16.11
N PRO A 16 1.85 -4.76 15.29
CA PRO A 16 1.56 -4.78 13.86
C PRO A 16 2.38 -5.85 13.14
N LEU A 17 1.74 -6.63 12.27
CA LEU A 17 2.40 -7.67 11.48
C LEU A 17 2.88 -7.18 10.11
N ASP A 18 2.26 -6.12 9.61
CA ASP A 18 2.55 -5.49 8.34
C ASP A 18 2.16 -4.00 8.40
N LEU A 19 2.44 -3.27 7.33
CA LEU A 19 2.17 -1.85 7.24
C LEU A 19 0.66 -1.52 7.30
N ALA A 20 -0.20 -2.36 6.74
CA ALA A 20 -1.65 -2.18 6.78
C ALA A 20 -2.18 -2.34 8.21
N THR A 21 -1.73 -3.37 8.92
CA THR A 21 -2.05 -3.62 10.33
C THR A 21 -1.56 -2.49 11.20
N PHE A 22 -0.37 -1.93 10.92
CA PHE A 22 0.10 -0.72 11.61
C PHE A 22 -0.87 0.45 11.44
N HIS A 23 -1.35 0.71 10.23
CA HIS A 23 -2.29 1.80 9.95
C HIS A 23 -3.69 1.57 10.56
N GLU A 24 -4.14 0.32 10.61
CA GLU A 24 -5.41 -0.07 11.27
C GLU A 24 -5.29 0.07 12.80
N ILE A 25 -4.23 -0.47 13.41
CA ILE A 25 -4.02 -0.40 14.87
C ILE A 25 -3.86 1.04 15.34
N LYS A 26 -3.21 1.90 14.55
CA LYS A 26 -3.10 3.34 14.86
C LYS A 26 -4.47 4.02 14.94
N GLY A 27 -5.50 3.45 14.31
CA GLY A 27 -6.89 3.91 14.40
C GLY A 27 -7.20 5.19 13.63
N THR A 28 -6.25 5.72 12.86
CA THR A 28 -6.42 6.95 12.06
C THR A 28 -6.68 6.68 10.58
N THR A 29 -6.59 5.42 10.15
CA THR A 29 -6.66 5.02 8.74
C THR A 29 -7.53 3.80 8.61
N ARG A 30 -8.46 3.80 7.64
CA ARG A 30 -9.29 2.65 7.28
C ARG A 30 -8.75 2.02 6.01
N CYS A 31 -9.11 0.77 5.74
CA CYS A 31 -8.72 0.06 4.50
C CYS A 31 -9.00 0.89 3.24
N ILE A 32 -10.19 1.50 3.16
CA ILE A 32 -10.60 2.31 2.01
C ILE A 32 -9.78 3.59 1.83
N ASP A 33 -9.12 4.10 2.87
CA ASP A 33 -8.34 5.33 2.75
C ASP A 33 -7.09 5.11 1.87
N CYS A 34 -6.58 3.86 1.84
CA CYS A 34 -5.51 3.41 0.94
C CYS A 34 -6.03 2.81 -0.37
N HIS A 35 -7.15 2.08 -0.34
CA HIS A 35 -7.67 1.36 -1.52
C HIS A 35 -8.56 2.21 -2.44
N THR A 36 -8.89 3.45 -2.08
CA THR A 36 -9.65 4.37 -2.93
C THR A 36 -8.80 5.59 -3.28
N GLY A 37 -8.98 6.14 -4.49
CA GLY A 37 -8.27 7.33 -4.95
C GLY A 37 -8.47 8.58 -4.06
N PRO A 38 -7.69 9.65 -4.23
CA PRO A 38 -7.98 10.95 -3.62
C PRO A 38 -9.20 11.64 -4.26
N GLY A 39 -9.81 12.55 -3.49
CA GLY A 39 -10.91 13.40 -3.96
C GLY A 39 -12.22 12.67 -4.29
N ILE A 40 -13.09 13.37 -5.01
CA ILE A 40 -14.43 12.88 -5.37
C ILE A 40 -14.33 11.72 -6.37
N THR A 41 -13.40 11.79 -7.33
CA THR A 41 -13.19 10.73 -8.33
C THR A 41 -12.79 9.41 -7.67
N GLY A 42 -11.86 9.45 -6.72
CA GLY A 42 -11.49 8.28 -5.93
C GLY A 42 -12.64 7.72 -5.09
N ARG A 43 -13.45 8.59 -4.49
CA ARG A 43 -14.64 8.18 -3.74
C ARG A 43 -15.67 7.48 -4.62
N VAL A 44 -15.97 8.04 -5.79
CA VAL A 44 -16.90 7.44 -6.76
C VAL A 44 -16.35 6.11 -7.27
N GLY A 45 -15.07 6.04 -7.61
CA GLY A 45 -14.42 4.79 -8.01
C GLY A 45 -14.53 3.70 -6.94
N GLY A 46 -14.30 4.04 -5.68
CA GLY A 46 -14.46 3.09 -4.56
C GLY A 46 -15.89 2.59 -4.37
N LEU A 47 -16.90 3.45 -4.59
CA LEU A 47 -18.31 3.04 -4.53
C LEU A 47 -18.67 2.10 -5.68
N ILE A 48 -18.16 2.36 -6.89
CA ILE A 48 -18.36 1.50 -8.06
C ILE A 48 -17.70 0.14 -7.85
N ALA A 49 -16.48 0.11 -7.31
CA ALA A 49 -15.78 -1.13 -6.98
C ALA A 49 -16.61 -1.96 -5.98
N GLY A 50 -17.03 -1.36 -4.86
CA GLY A 50 -17.87 -2.05 -3.87
C GLY A 50 -19.23 -2.51 -4.41
N ALA A 51 -19.84 -1.75 -5.33
CA ALA A 51 -21.06 -2.18 -6.02
C ALA A 51 -20.81 -3.39 -6.94
N SER A 52 -19.66 -3.40 -7.62
CA SER A 52 -19.25 -4.52 -8.49
C SER A 52 -19.00 -5.79 -7.69
N ASP A 53 -18.32 -5.68 -6.54
CA ASP A 53 -18.12 -6.79 -5.59
C ASP A 53 -19.44 -7.34 -5.09
N LEU A 54 -20.39 -6.46 -4.77
CA LEU A 54 -21.73 -6.86 -4.31
C LEU A 54 -22.49 -7.65 -5.39
N VAL A 55 -22.43 -7.20 -6.64
CA VAL A 55 -23.04 -7.91 -7.79
C VAL A 55 -22.35 -9.25 -8.01
N ALA A 56 -21.02 -9.31 -7.94
CA ALA A 56 -20.27 -10.57 -8.06
C ALA A 56 -20.66 -11.57 -6.99
N TYR A 57 -20.81 -11.12 -5.74
CA TYR A 57 -21.28 -11.94 -4.62
C TYR A 57 -22.69 -12.49 -4.86
N PHE A 58 -23.67 -11.63 -5.15
CA PHE A 58 -25.07 -12.08 -5.35
C PHE A 58 -25.27 -12.95 -6.59
N SER A 59 -24.45 -12.76 -7.63
CA SER A 59 -24.50 -13.60 -8.84
C SER A 59 -23.76 -14.94 -8.70
N GLY A 60 -23.12 -15.20 -7.54
CA GLY A 60 -22.30 -16.39 -7.31
C GLY A 60 -20.97 -16.38 -8.09
N ARG A 61 -20.59 -15.26 -8.70
CA ARG A 61 -19.37 -15.07 -9.50
C ARG A 61 -18.27 -14.41 -8.68
N TYR A 62 -18.05 -14.89 -7.45
CA TYR A 62 -17.06 -14.35 -6.54
C TYR A 62 -15.87 -15.33 -6.44
N PRO A 63 -14.82 -15.17 -7.27
CA PRO A 63 -13.67 -16.07 -7.24
C PRO A 63 -12.97 -15.98 -5.89
N GLN A 64 -12.53 -17.13 -5.39
CA GLN A 64 -11.68 -17.24 -4.21
C GLN A 64 -10.36 -17.90 -4.58
N PRO A 65 -9.20 -17.31 -4.19
CA PRO A 65 -9.06 -16.07 -3.42
C PRO A 65 -9.49 -14.82 -4.21
N ALA A 66 -9.97 -13.79 -3.49
CA ALA A 66 -10.38 -12.53 -4.10
C ALA A 66 -9.19 -11.90 -4.84
N VAL A 67 -9.41 -11.52 -6.09
CA VAL A 67 -8.39 -10.83 -6.89
C VAL A 67 -8.39 -9.37 -6.48
N VAL A 68 -7.25 -8.87 -5.99
CA VAL A 68 -7.08 -7.44 -5.74
C VAL A 68 -6.88 -6.76 -7.09
N GLU A 69 -7.91 -6.03 -7.54
CA GLU A 69 -7.82 -5.26 -8.77
C GLU A 69 -7.12 -3.92 -8.52
N GLY A 70 -6.01 -3.72 -9.22
CA GLY A 70 -5.26 -2.47 -9.21
C GLY A 70 -4.29 -2.32 -8.04
N GLN A 71 -3.08 -1.89 -8.37
CA GLN A 71 -2.10 -1.50 -7.37
C GLN A 71 -2.48 -0.15 -6.76
N ILE A 72 -2.26 0.01 -5.46
CA ILE A 72 -2.45 1.29 -4.75
C ILE A 72 -1.51 2.33 -5.37
N SER A 73 -2.07 3.46 -5.82
CA SER A 73 -1.28 4.53 -6.41
C SER A 73 -0.63 5.43 -5.35
N ASP A 74 0.46 6.09 -5.72
CA ASP A 74 1.18 7.05 -4.85
C ASP A 74 0.26 8.15 -4.31
N GLY A 75 -0.72 8.57 -5.11
CA GLY A 75 -1.72 9.55 -4.72
C GLY A 75 -2.51 9.16 -3.47
N ASN A 76 -2.63 7.86 -3.18
CA ASN A 76 -3.31 7.38 -1.97
C ASN A 76 -2.43 7.56 -0.73
N CYS A 77 -1.13 7.37 -0.85
CA CYS A 77 -0.16 7.59 0.22
C CYS A 77 -0.01 9.09 0.52
N LEU A 78 0.04 9.92 -0.55
CA LEU A 78 0.27 11.35 -0.44
C LEU A 78 -0.90 12.13 0.17
N LYS A 79 -2.08 11.52 0.36
CA LYS A 79 -3.18 12.09 1.16
C LYS A 79 -2.72 12.48 2.58
N CYS A 80 -1.82 11.68 3.16
CA CYS A 80 -1.31 11.86 4.52
C CYS A 80 0.20 12.10 4.55
N HIS A 81 0.95 11.64 3.55
CA HIS A 81 2.42 11.76 3.46
C HIS A 81 2.89 12.84 2.48
N ALA A 82 2.13 13.92 2.31
CA ALA A 82 2.38 14.97 1.31
C ALA A 82 3.77 15.63 1.39
N THR A 83 4.40 15.61 2.57
CA THR A 83 5.69 16.29 2.81
C THR A 83 6.90 15.37 2.67
N ILE A 84 6.72 14.08 2.35
CA ILE A 84 7.81 13.10 2.40
C ILE A 84 8.96 13.40 1.43
N ALA A 85 8.65 14.00 0.28
CA ALA A 85 9.65 14.41 -0.72
C ALA A 85 10.35 15.75 -0.40
N GLN A 86 9.92 16.46 0.66
CA GLN A 86 10.45 17.79 0.97
C GLN A 86 11.80 17.73 1.70
N LYS A 87 12.09 16.65 2.41
CA LYS A 87 13.35 16.50 3.16
C LYS A 87 14.49 16.11 2.21
N GLN A 88 15.42 17.03 1.98
CA GLN A 88 16.54 16.85 1.06
C GLN A 88 17.78 16.36 1.82
N ASP A 89 17.94 15.05 1.98
CA ASP A 89 19.14 14.45 2.56
C ASP A 89 19.45 13.08 1.95
N MET A 90 20.65 12.56 2.20
CA MET A 90 21.08 11.25 1.71
C MET A 90 20.24 10.09 2.24
N SER A 91 19.56 10.24 3.37
CA SER A 91 18.66 9.21 3.91
C SER A 91 17.26 9.27 3.31
N ASN A 92 16.95 10.26 2.47
CA ASN A 92 15.64 10.47 1.86
C ASN A 92 15.72 10.69 0.33
N HIS A 93 16.91 10.61 -0.27
CA HIS A 93 17.15 10.89 -1.69
C HIS A 93 16.23 10.07 -2.61
N PHE A 94 15.88 8.84 -2.23
CA PHE A 94 14.95 8.01 -2.99
C PHE A 94 13.55 8.64 -3.14
N HIS A 95 13.00 9.28 -2.10
CA HIS A 95 11.72 10.00 -2.22
C HIS A 95 11.83 11.28 -3.04
N VAL A 96 12.98 11.96 -2.95
CA VAL A 96 13.26 13.19 -3.71
C VAL A 96 13.30 12.90 -5.21
N PHE A 97 14.05 11.87 -5.61
CA PHE A 97 14.29 11.55 -7.01
C PHE A 97 13.22 10.63 -7.61
N LEU A 98 12.30 10.07 -6.81
CA LEU A 98 11.25 9.16 -7.28
C LEU A 98 10.46 9.75 -8.45
N SER A 99 10.02 11.00 -8.34
CA SER A 99 9.24 11.64 -9.40
C SER A 99 10.03 11.85 -10.70
N GLN A 100 11.36 11.96 -10.61
CA GLN A 100 12.22 12.05 -11.79
C GLN A 100 12.36 10.69 -12.46
N TRP A 101 12.55 9.63 -11.67
CA TRP A 101 12.57 8.26 -12.18
C TRP A 101 11.22 7.89 -12.83
N GLN A 102 10.09 8.21 -12.20
CA GLN A 102 8.74 7.96 -12.74
C GLN A 102 8.44 8.71 -14.04
N LYS A 103 9.08 9.87 -14.26
CA LYS A 103 8.99 10.59 -15.55
C LYS A 103 9.85 9.94 -16.63
N ALA A 104 10.97 9.33 -16.26
CA ALA A 104 11.92 8.72 -17.19
C ALA A 104 11.54 7.28 -17.57
N ASP A 105 10.93 6.52 -16.65
CA ASP A 105 10.61 5.11 -16.83
C ASP A 105 9.18 4.81 -16.36
N PRO A 106 8.26 4.35 -17.24
CA PRO A 106 6.92 3.95 -16.84
C PRO A 106 6.89 2.75 -15.88
N ASN A 107 7.99 1.99 -15.75
CA ASN A 107 8.16 0.89 -14.80
C ASN A 107 8.91 1.29 -13.54
N ALA A 108 9.11 2.60 -13.30
CA ALA A 108 9.68 3.10 -12.07
C ALA A 108 8.90 2.62 -10.84
N ALA A 109 9.58 2.61 -9.70
CA ALA A 109 8.93 2.26 -8.44
C ALA A 109 7.79 3.23 -8.08
N THR A 110 6.89 2.72 -7.26
CA THR A 110 5.82 3.46 -6.57
C THR A 110 6.02 3.34 -5.07
N CYS A 111 5.25 4.06 -4.25
CA CYS A 111 5.33 3.97 -2.80
C CYS A 111 5.25 2.51 -2.33
N VAL A 112 4.33 1.72 -2.88
CA VAL A 112 4.10 0.32 -2.49
C VAL A 112 5.12 -0.66 -3.07
N SER A 113 5.98 -0.23 -4.00
CA SER A 113 7.11 -1.05 -4.47
C SER A 113 8.17 -1.24 -3.38
N CYS A 114 8.31 -0.28 -2.46
CA CYS A 114 9.17 -0.41 -1.28
C CYS A 114 8.33 -0.71 -0.02
N HIS A 115 7.24 0.02 0.18
CA HIS A 115 6.36 -0.10 1.36
C HIS A 115 5.15 -1.00 1.06
N ASN A 116 5.37 -2.32 1.02
CA ASN A 116 4.27 -3.26 0.78
C ASN A 116 3.28 -3.27 1.95
N GLY A 117 1.98 -3.08 1.65
CA GLY A 117 0.92 -2.98 2.64
C GLY A 117 0.67 -4.26 3.44
N HIS A 118 0.75 -5.42 2.80
CA HIS A 118 0.34 -6.72 3.35
C HIS A 118 1.48 -7.75 3.38
N ASN A 119 2.74 -7.27 3.43
CA ASN A 119 3.90 -8.14 3.52
C ASN A 119 4.23 -8.44 4.98
N LEU A 120 4.01 -9.69 5.40
CA LEU A 120 4.32 -10.18 6.74
C LEU A 120 5.84 -10.29 7.01
N ALA A 121 6.67 -10.14 5.97
CA ALA A 121 8.13 -10.09 6.09
C ALA A 121 8.69 -8.65 6.17
N GLY A 122 7.84 -7.64 6.39
CA GLY A 122 8.25 -6.28 6.66
C GLY A 122 8.75 -6.11 8.11
N ASP A 123 9.78 -5.27 8.31
CA ASP A 123 10.32 -4.98 9.66
C ASP A 123 9.95 -3.56 10.10
N GLU A 124 9.23 -3.45 11.23
CA GLU A 124 8.80 -2.19 11.84
C GLU A 124 9.97 -1.21 12.07
N LYS A 125 11.16 -1.71 12.43
CA LYS A 125 12.36 -0.87 12.70
C LYS A 125 12.79 -0.08 11.46
N ILE A 126 12.57 -0.64 10.29
CA ILE A 126 12.84 -0.02 8.99
C ILE A 126 11.54 0.37 8.28
N LYS A 127 10.49 0.70 9.04
CA LYS A 127 9.21 1.21 8.52
C LYS A 127 8.46 0.21 7.63
N PHE A 128 8.46 -1.06 8.05
CA PHE A 128 7.82 -2.19 7.37
C PHE A 128 8.37 -2.46 5.96
N LEU A 129 9.59 -2.01 5.67
CA LEU A 129 10.31 -2.44 4.49
C LEU A 129 10.73 -3.90 4.64
N ASN A 130 10.81 -4.60 3.50
CA ASN A 130 11.59 -5.82 3.39
C ASN A 130 12.92 -5.46 2.75
N GLU A 131 14.03 -5.60 3.48
CA GLU A 131 15.36 -5.16 3.02
C GLU A 131 15.76 -5.83 1.69
N LYS A 132 15.56 -7.14 1.59
CA LYS A 132 15.90 -7.93 0.40
C LYS A 132 15.16 -7.41 -0.84
N ASP A 133 13.86 -7.16 -0.71
CA ASP A 133 13.04 -6.65 -1.81
C ASP A 133 13.38 -5.19 -2.14
N THR A 134 13.63 -4.37 -1.10
CA THR A 134 13.94 -2.94 -1.24
C THR A 134 15.27 -2.73 -1.97
N VAL A 135 16.30 -3.51 -1.66
CA VAL A 135 17.62 -3.43 -2.32
C VAL A 135 17.51 -3.70 -3.83
N VAL A 136 16.59 -4.55 -4.27
CA VAL A 136 16.33 -4.77 -5.72
C VAL A 136 15.80 -3.48 -6.37
N ILE A 137 14.93 -2.74 -5.68
CA ILE A 137 14.42 -1.46 -6.16
C ILE A 137 15.53 -0.40 -6.20
N CYS A 138 16.40 -0.35 -5.17
CA CYS A 138 17.55 0.56 -5.17
C CYS A 138 18.44 0.35 -6.41
N LYS A 139 18.72 -0.92 -6.75
CA LYS A 139 19.51 -1.28 -7.95
C LYS A 139 18.84 -0.81 -9.25
N LYS A 140 17.52 -0.97 -9.38
CA LYS A 140 16.77 -0.49 -10.56
C LYS A 140 16.86 1.02 -10.71
N CYS A 141 16.66 1.76 -9.61
CA CYS A 141 16.79 3.21 -9.62
C CYS A 141 18.22 3.63 -10.01
N HIS A 142 19.24 3.07 -9.36
CA HIS A 142 20.65 3.43 -9.62
C HIS A 142 21.14 3.01 -11.01
N ALA A 143 20.55 2.00 -11.64
CA ALA A 143 20.85 1.65 -13.03
C ALA A 143 20.45 2.75 -14.03
N VAL A 144 19.49 3.61 -13.67
CA VAL A 144 19.00 4.71 -14.51
C VAL A 144 19.49 6.08 -14.00
N ALA A 145 19.53 6.27 -12.67
CA ALA A 145 19.86 7.53 -12.02
C ALA A 145 21.33 7.63 -11.55
N GLY A 146 22.08 6.53 -11.54
CA GLY A 146 23.48 6.45 -11.09
C GLY A 146 24.47 6.13 -12.21
N ALA A 147 24.06 6.29 -13.47
CA ALA A 147 24.98 6.24 -14.61
C ALA A 147 25.69 7.60 -14.78
N GLU A 148 26.75 7.78 -14.00
CA GLU A 148 27.88 8.66 -14.29
C GLU A 148 29.16 7.83 -14.34
#